data_AF-A0A969DJ35-F1
#
_entry.id   AF-A0A969DJ35-F1
#
_cell.length_a   1.000
_cell.length_b   1.000
_cell.length_c   1.000
_cell.angle_alpha   90.00
_cell.angle_beta   90.00
_cell.angle_gamma   90.00
#
_symmetry.space_group_name_H-M   'P 1'
#
loop_
_entity.id
_entity.type
_entity.pdbx_description
1 polymer ?
#
loop_
_entity_poly.entity_id
_entity_poly.type
_entity_poly.pdbx_seq_one_letter_code
_entity_poly.pdbx_strand_id
1 'polypeptide(L)'
;MQRKQELESFELNLSDLSTQLLRGITKKDIRFVEAATKDRYDYIKYRKNGEFKGYVNKFEIPTKDNDAAKEIIDMLKTAIETCEKYRMLVLK
;
A
#
# COMPACT_ATOMS: atom_id res chain seq x y z
N MET A 1 -7.77 -30.95 -2.08
CA MET A 1 -8.31 -29.60 -2.35
C MET A 1 -7.16 -28.72 -2.84
N GLN A 2 -7.15 -28.31 -4.10
CA GLN A 2 -6.17 -27.35 -4.61
C GLN A 2 -6.54 -25.94 -4.10
N ARG A 3 -5.63 -25.26 -3.41
CA ARG A 3 -5.81 -23.88 -2.96
C ARG A 3 -5.76 -22.99 -4.21
N LYS A 4 -6.90 -22.48 -4.65
CA LYS A 4 -6.96 -21.51 -5.74
C LYS A 4 -6.19 -20.28 -5.27
N GLN A 5 -5.01 -20.02 -5.86
CA GLN A 5 -4.26 -18.81 -5.58
C GLN A 5 -4.98 -17.67 -6.30
N GLU A 6 -5.47 -16.70 -5.54
CA GLU A 6 -5.99 -15.46 -6.10
C GLU A 6 -4.83 -14.48 -6.24
N LEU A 7 -4.57 -14.02 -7.47
CA LEU A 7 -3.53 -13.04 -7.74
C LEU A 7 -4.13 -11.64 -7.65
N GLU A 8 -3.61 -10.81 -6.75
CA GLU A 8 -4.00 -9.42 -6.60
C GLU A 8 -2.83 -8.52 -7.00
N SER A 9 -3.07 -7.54 -7.89
CA SER A 9 -2.06 -6.59 -8.31
C SER A 9 -2.55 -5.15 -8.12
N PHE A 10 -1.68 -4.31 -7.58
CA PHE A 10 -1.91 -2.89 -7.32
C PHE A 10 -0.88 -2.07 -8.08
N GLU A 11 -1.33 -1.18 -8.96
CA GLU A 11 -0.47 -0.21 -9.66
C GLU A 11 -0.73 1.17 -9.04
N LEU A 12 0.32 1.84 -8.54
CA LEU A 12 0.23 3.14 -7.85
C LEU A 12 1.54 3.94 -7.96
N ASN A 13 1.47 5.25 -7.70
CA ASN A 13 2.65 6.05 -7.39
C ASN A 13 2.82 6.15 -5.87
N LEU A 14 4.04 5.95 -5.37
CA LEU A 14 4.32 6.10 -3.94
C LEU A 14 4.05 7.52 -3.42
N SER A 15 4.24 8.55 -4.24
CA SER A 15 3.94 9.94 -3.84
C SER A 15 2.46 10.22 -3.58
N ASP A 16 1.56 9.36 -4.06
CA ASP A 16 0.12 9.53 -3.88
C ASP A 16 -0.37 8.90 -2.56
N LEU A 17 0.49 8.13 -1.87
CA LEU A 17 0.23 7.58 -0.54
C LEU A 17 0.43 8.62 0.56
N SER A 18 -0.27 8.45 1.68
CA SER A 18 -0.12 9.29 2.87
C SER A 18 0.70 8.58 3.93
N THR A 19 1.78 9.23 4.39
CA THR A 19 2.60 8.74 5.51
C THR A 19 1.82 8.69 6.82
N GLN A 20 0.80 9.54 6.98
CA GLN A 20 -0.09 9.57 8.15
C GLN A 20 -1.11 8.42 8.16
N LEU A 21 -1.42 7.86 6.99
CA LEU A 21 -2.36 6.75 6.85
C LEU A 21 -1.66 5.37 6.77
N LEU A 22 -0.33 5.33 6.93
CA LEU A 22 0.42 4.08 7.09
C LEU A 22 0.30 3.55 8.53
N ARG A 23 -0.27 2.34 8.69
CA ARG A 23 -0.46 1.75 10.02
C ARG A 23 -0.49 0.23 10.01
N GLY A 24 -0.04 -0.36 11.11
CA GLY A 24 -0.22 -1.77 11.38
C GLY A 24 -1.65 -2.05 11.82
N ILE A 25 -2.29 -3.08 11.25
CA ILE A 25 -3.62 -3.54 11.64
C ILE A 25 -3.60 -5.05 11.87
N THR A 26 -4.60 -5.56 12.58
CA THR A 26 -4.81 -7.00 12.77
C THR A 26 -6.20 -7.35 12.32
N LYS A 27 -6.31 -8.36 11.46
CA LYS A 27 -7.61 -8.89 11.03
C LYS A 27 -7.64 -10.37 11.35
N LYS A 28 -8.60 -10.76 12.20
CA LYS A 28 -8.63 -12.09 12.81
C LYS A 28 -7.29 -12.31 13.53
N ASP A 29 -6.44 -13.18 13.00
CA ASP A 29 -5.14 -13.52 13.59
C ASP A 29 -3.96 -13.20 12.68
N ILE A 30 -4.19 -12.45 11.59
CA ILE A 30 -3.16 -12.07 10.63
C ILE A 30 -2.84 -10.58 10.80
N ARG A 31 -1.55 -10.27 10.86
CA ARG A 31 -1.03 -8.90 10.93
C ARG A 31 -0.88 -8.34 9.51
N PHE A 32 -1.20 -7.07 9.34
CA PHE A 32 -1.05 -6.38 8.06
C PHE A 32 -0.48 -4.98 8.29
N VAL A 33 0.16 -4.45 7.26
CA VAL A 33 0.37 -3.00 7.09
C VAL A 33 -0.68 -2.51 6.11
N GLU A 34 -1.54 -1.59 6.56
CA GLU A 34 -2.48 -0.87 5.71
C GLU A 34 -1.82 0.42 5.22
N ALA A 35 -1.89 0.66 3.91
CA ALA A 35 -1.43 1.89 3.27
C ALA A 35 -2.56 2.48 2.44
N ALA A 36 -2.76 3.80 2.54
CA ALA A 36 -3.82 4.50 1.83
C ALA A 36 -3.32 5.78 1.13
N THR A 37 -4.04 6.17 0.09
CA THR A 37 -3.80 7.41 -0.67
C THR A 37 -4.14 8.64 0.16
N LYS A 38 -3.49 9.77 -0.19
CA LYS A 38 -3.82 11.09 0.33
C LYS A 38 -5.29 11.42 0.07
N ASP A 39 -5.95 11.98 1.08
CA ASP A 39 -7.38 12.32 1.09
C ASP A 39 -8.32 11.16 0.71
N ARG A 40 -7.80 9.93 0.67
CA ARG A 40 -8.53 8.70 0.31
C ARG A 40 -9.12 8.71 -1.11
N TYR A 41 -8.50 9.42 -2.05
CA TYR A 41 -8.87 9.34 -3.46
C TYR A 41 -8.51 7.98 -4.08
N ASP A 42 -9.36 7.47 -4.96
CA ASP A 42 -9.15 6.18 -5.63
C ASP A 42 -8.10 6.31 -6.75
N TYR A 43 -6.81 6.28 -6.38
CA TYR A 43 -5.67 6.38 -7.30
C TYR A 43 -4.89 5.08 -7.49
N ILE A 44 -5.23 4.02 -6.75
CA ILE A 44 -4.55 2.73 -6.87
C ILE A 44 -5.36 1.87 -7.84
N LYS A 45 -4.77 1.54 -8.98
CA LYS A 45 -5.39 0.67 -9.97
C LYS A 45 -5.31 -0.78 -9.48
N TYR A 46 -6.47 -1.42 -9.32
CA TYR A 46 -6.57 -2.76 -8.75
C TYR A 46 -6.99 -3.78 -9.81
N ARG A 47 -6.31 -4.92 -9.83
CA ARG A 47 -6.70 -6.08 -10.61
C ARG A 47 -6.75 -7.33 -9.74
N LYS A 48 -7.73 -8.18 -10.00
CA LYS A 48 -7.87 -9.49 -9.39
C LYS A 48 -7.89 -10.56 -10.47
N ASN A 49 -6.96 -11.49 -10.39
CA ASN A 49 -6.72 -12.54 -11.38
C ASN A 49 -6.51 -11.94 -12.80
N GLY A 50 -5.74 -10.85 -12.90
CA GLY A 50 -5.46 -10.12 -14.14
C GLY A 50 -6.59 -9.20 -14.62
N GLU A 51 -7.82 -9.40 -14.15
CA GLU A 51 -8.98 -8.62 -14.53
C GLU A 51 -9.01 -7.28 -13.79
N PHE A 52 -9.23 -6.18 -14.52
CA PHE A 52 -9.38 -4.86 -13.92
C PHE A 52 -10.65 -4.79 -13.08
N LYS A 53 -10.50 -4.41 -11.80
CA LYS A 53 -11.62 -4.34 -10.83
C LYS A 53 -11.97 -2.90 -10.43
N GLY A 54 -11.25 -1.91 -10.95
CA GLY A 54 -11.47 -0.50 -10.64
C GLY A 54 -10.27 0.13 -9.97
N TYR A 55 -10.51 1.32 -9.43
CA TYR A 55 -9.55 2.02 -8.60
C TYR A 55 -9.97 1.90 -7.13
N VAL A 56 -8.99 1.82 -6.25
CA VAL A 56 -9.15 1.80 -4.80
C VAL A 56 -8.23 2.84 -4.18
N ASN A 57 -8.46 3.17 -2.91
CA ASN A 57 -7.66 4.14 -2.17
C ASN A 57 -6.74 3.50 -1.13
N LYS A 58 -6.76 2.17 -0.97
CA LYS A 58 -5.91 1.49 0.01
C LYS A 58 -5.56 0.06 -0.40
N PHE A 59 -4.48 -0.44 0.18
CA PHE A 59 -4.05 -1.84 0.07
C PHE A 59 -3.44 -2.31 1.39
N GLU A 60 -3.31 -3.63 1.53
CA GLU A 60 -2.83 -4.27 2.76
C GLU A 60 -1.72 -5.26 2.43
N ILE A 61 -0.62 -5.19 3.19
CA ILE A 61 0.52 -6.10 3.08
C ILE A 61 0.50 -7.02 4.30
N PRO A 62 0.31 -8.34 4.14
CA PRO A 62 0.38 -9.26 5.26
C PRO A 62 1.81 -9.31 5.83
N THR A 63 1.93 -9.34 7.15
CA THR A 63 3.21 -9.38 7.86
C THR A 63 3.26 -10.55 8.83
N LYS A 64 4.48 -10.99 9.14
CA LYS A 64 4.71 -12.12 10.06
C LYS A 64 4.38 -11.75 11.51
N ASP A 65 4.76 -10.55 11.94
CA ASP A 65 4.65 -10.08 13.32
C ASP A 65 4.63 -8.53 13.36
N ASN A 66 4.61 -7.97 14.56
CA ASN A 66 4.56 -6.53 14.79
C ASN A 66 5.89 -5.83 14.45
N ASP A 67 7.02 -6.50 14.65
CA ASP A 67 8.34 -5.93 14.37
C ASP A 67 8.53 -5.79 12.85
N ALA A 68 8.21 -6.84 12.09
CA ALA A 68 8.18 -6.78 10.63
C ALA A 68 7.20 -5.73 10.10
N ALA A 69 6.03 -5.57 10.73
CA ALA A 69 5.08 -4.52 10.36
C ALA A 69 5.67 -3.12 10.57
N LYS A 70 6.38 -2.91 11.69
CA LYS A 70 7.04 -1.64 12.00
C LYS A 70 8.14 -1.32 11.00
N GLU A 71 9.00 -2.29 10.68
CA GLU A 71 10.06 -2.13 9.67
C GLU A 71 9.47 -1.76 8.30
N ILE A 72 8.41 -2.43 7.86
CA ILE A 72 7.74 -2.13 6.58
C ILE A 72 7.14 -0.72 6.59
N ILE A 73 6.51 -0.30 7.70
CA ILE A 73 5.95 1.05 7.84
C ILE A 73 7.07 2.09 7.73
N ASP A 74 8.18 1.90 8.43
CA ASP A 74 9.29 2.86 8.42
C ASP A 74 9.95 2.95 7.03
N MET A 75 10.15 1.81 6.35
CA MET A 75 10.64 1.78 4.97
C MET A 75 9.69 2.48 3.99
N LEU A 76 8.38 2.22 4.09
CA LEU A 76 7.38 2.86 3.23
C LEU A 76 7.32 4.37 3.47
N LYS A 77 7.41 4.83 4.74
CA LYS A 77 7.48 6.26 5.04
C LYS A 77 8.66 6.92 4.35
N THR A 78 9.86 6.37 4.51
CA THR A 78 11.06 6.91 3.85
C THR A 78 10.92 6.92 2.33
N ALA A 79 10.36 5.86 1.73
CA ALA A 79 10.15 5.79 0.29
C ALA A 79 9.16 6.86 -0.20
N ILE A 80 8.03 7.04 0.49
CA ILE A 80 7.02 8.07 0.16
C ILE A 80 7.64 9.46 0.26
N GLU A 81 8.29 9.79 1.38
CA GLU A 81 8.92 11.10 1.61
C GLU A 81 9.98 11.41 0.55
N THR A 82 10.77 10.40 0.16
CA THR A 82 11.76 10.52 -0.92
C THR A 82 11.06 10.84 -2.23
N CYS A 83 10.03 10.09 -2.62
CA CYS A 83 9.29 10.34 -3.85
C CYS A 83 8.60 11.71 -3.85
N GLU A 84 8.05 12.17 -2.73
CA GLU A 84 7.46 13.51 -2.60
C GLU A 84 8.49 14.61 -2.82
N LYS A 85 9.67 14.48 -2.20
CA LYS A 85 10.77 15.44 -2.34
C LYS A 85 11.21 15.56 -3.79
N TYR A 86 11.40 14.44 -4.50
CA TYR A 86 11.85 14.48 -5.90
C TYR A 86 10.75 14.91 -6.87
N ARG A 87 9.47 14.62 -6.60
CA ARG A 87 8.36 15.15 -7.40
C ARG A 87 8.34 16.68 -7.41
N MET A 88 8.64 17.32 -6.28
CA MET A 88 8.76 18.78 -6.18
C MET A 88 9.96 19.36 -6.94
N LEU A 89 10.99 18.57 -7.21
CA LEU A 89 12.17 19.00 -7.97
C LEU A 89 11.96 18.94 -9.48
N VAL A 90 11.10 18.05 -9.98
CA VAL A 90 10.83 17.88 -11.41
C VAL A 90 9.74 18.84 -11.93
N LEU A 91 8.97 19.45 -11.03
CA LEU A 91 7.89 20.41 -11.36
C LEU A 91 8.32 21.88 -11.27
N LYS A 92 9.60 22.17 -11.07
CA LYS A 92 10.19 23.52 -11.15
C LYS A 92 10.89 23.70 -12.49
#